data_AF-A0A535II43-F1
#
_entry.id   AF-A0A535II43-F1
#
_cell.length_a   1.000
_cell.length_b   1.000
_cell.length_c   1.000
_cell.angle_alpha   90.00
_cell.angle_beta   90.00
_cell.angle_gamma   90.00
#
_symmetry.space_group_name_H-M   'P 1'
#
loop_
_entity.id
_entity.type
_entity.pdbx_description
1 polymer ?
#
loop_
_entity_poly.entity_id
_entity_poly.type
_entity_poly.pdbx_seq_one_letter_code
_entity_poly.pdbx_strand_id
1 'polypeptide(L)'
;MTDSTSSGKEQGGDLVSFQDKSCPSCRAARRASGGGGGGSYAGGGGGGYGGGQREMFTATCSNCGREARVPFQPRGDKPVYCSDCFEKMRSTRSRY
;
A
#
# COMPACT_ATOMS: atom_id res chain seq x y z
N MET A 1 21.86 -14.94 51.98
CA MET A 1 22.04 -14.05 50.81
C MET A 1 22.33 -14.95 49.62
N THR A 2 21.65 -14.72 48.48
CA THR A 2 21.51 -15.53 47.21
C THR A 2 20.23 -16.35 47.15
N ASP A 3 19.34 -16.24 46.17
CA ASP A 3 19.19 -15.34 45.01
C ASP A 3 17.73 -15.51 44.51
N SER A 4 17.21 -14.42 43.94
CA SER A 4 16.23 -14.31 42.83
C SER A 4 15.89 -15.64 42.11
N THR A 5 14.71 -15.91 41.58
CA THR A 5 14.09 -15.13 40.50
C THR A 5 12.71 -15.71 40.21
N SER A 6 11.72 -14.82 40.10
CA SER A 6 10.37 -15.04 39.61
C SER A 6 10.33 -15.76 38.26
N SER A 7 9.30 -16.58 38.03
CA SER A 7 8.50 -16.59 36.78
C SER A 7 7.42 -17.68 36.85
N GLY A 8 6.26 -17.33 37.42
CA GLY A 8 5.03 -18.05 37.16
C GLY A 8 4.56 -17.72 35.74
N LYS A 9 4.67 -18.67 34.81
CA LYS A 9 4.07 -18.58 33.48
C LYS A 9 2.70 -19.27 33.51
N GLU A 10 1.71 -18.46 33.79
CA GLU A 10 0.30 -18.64 33.47
C GLU A 10 -0.03 -17.44 32.57
N GLN A 11 -0.81 -17.47 31.49
CA GLN A 11 -2.01 -18.21 31.14
C GLN A 11 -2.00 -18.35 29.60
N GLY A 12 -2.51 -19.42 29.00
CA GLY A 12 -3.96 -19.54 28.79
C GLY A 12 -4.33 -18.69 27.57
N GLY A 13 -4.55 -19.36 26.43
CA GLY A 13 -4.94 -18.70 25.19
C GLY A 13 -6.35 -18.14 25.30
N ASP A 14 -6.49 -16.84 25.06
CA ASP A 14 -7.80 -16.19 25.04
C ASP A 14 -7.88 -15.18 23.89
N LEU A 15 -8.71 -15.56 22.90
CA LEU A 15 -9.59 -14.71 22.10
C LEU A 15 -9.08 -13.29 21.81
N VAL A 16 -8.30 -13.15 20.72
CA VAL A 16 -7.80 -11.85 20.24
C VAL A 16 -8.96 -11.03 19.63
N SER A 17 -9.64 -10.30 20.50
CA SER A 17 -10.75 -9.40 20.17
C SER A 17 -10.24 -8.18 19.40
N PHE A 18 -10.87 -7.89 18.26
CA PHE A 18 -10.35 -7.08 17.14
C PHE A 18 -9.88 -5.63 17.43
N GLN A 19 -9.97 -5.12 18.65
CA GLN A 19 -9.53 -3.76 19.05
C GLN A 19 -8.07 -3.68 19.52
N ASP A 20 -7.38 -4.80 19.77
CA ASP A 20 -6.02 -4.84 20.34
C ASP A 20 -4.89 -4.84 19.29
N LYS A 21 -5.23 -4.90 17.99
CA LYS A 21 -4.27 -5.23 16.92
C LYS A 21 -3.20 -4.16 16.67
N SER A 22 -3.29 -3.00 17.32
CA SER A 22 -2.49 -1.80 17.06
C SER A 22 -1.71 -1.28 18.28
N CYS A 23 -1.78 -1.94 19.44
CA CYS A 23 -1.11 -1.47 20.65
C CYS A 23 0.43 -1.36 20.45
N PRO A 24 1.08 -0.25 20.87
CA PRO A 24 2.53 -0.06 20.70
C PRO A 24 3.38 -1.18 21.33
N SER A 25 2.96 -1.68 22.50
CA SER A 25 3.61 -2.80 23.21
C SER A 25 3.50 -4.12 22.45
N CYS A 26 2.31 -4.44 21.93
CA CYS A 26 2.08 -5.64 21.11
C CYS A 26 2.81 -5.57 19.76
N ARG A 27 2.96 -4.35 19.21
CA ARG A 27 3.74 -4.11 17.98
C ARG A 27 5.24 -4.28 18.23
N ALA A 28 5.75 -3.77 19.36
CA ALA A 28 7.13 -3.93 19.77
C ALA A 28 7.46 -5.40 20.07
N ALA A 29 6.58 -6.12 20.77
CA ALA A 29 6.71 -7.54 21.03
C ALA A 29 6.75 -8.35 19.73
N ARG A 30 5.87 -8.06 18.75
CA ARG A 30 5.91 -8.72 17.44
C ARG A 30 7.18 -8.42 16.64
N ARG A 31 7.75 -7.21 16.77
CA ARG A 31 9.08 -6.90 16.20
C ARG A 31 10.19 -7.68 16.90
N ALA A 32 10.09 -7.86 18.22
CA ALA A 32 11.08 -8.56 19.03
C ALA A 32 11.04 -10.09 18.84
N SER A 33 9.87 -10.68 18.60
CA SER A 33 9.67 -12.14 18.46
C SER A 33 10.12 -12.74 17.12
N GLY A 34 10.94 -12.05 16.33
CA GLY A 34 11.69 -12.70 15.25
C GLY A 34 10.89 -13.09 14.00
N GLY A 35 10.16 -12.14 13.43
CA GLY A 35 9.85 -12.10 11.99
C GLY A 35 10.53 -10.89 11.35
N GLY A 36 11.86 -10.81 11.41
CA GLY A 36 12.65 -9.73 10.83
C GLY A 36 12.50 -9.67 9.29
N GLY A 37 12.61 -8.54 8.61
CA GLY A 37 12.95 -7.19 9.02
C GLY A 37 12.58 -6.24 7.89
N GLY A 38 12.39 -4.96 8.23
CA GLY A 38 12.16 -3.92 7.23
C GLY A 38 13.45 -3.50 6.55
N GLY A 39 13.41 -3.47 5.21
CA GLY A 39 14.00 -2.42 4.40
C GLY A 39 15.35 -2.71 3.75
N SER A 40 15.32 -3.18 2.51
CA SER A 40 16.26 -2.77 1.45
C SER A 40 15.65 -3.18 0.10
N TYR A 41 15.72 -2.28 -0.86
CA TYR A 41 15.41 -2.40 -2.29
C TYR A 41 16.25 -3.51 -2.97
N ALA A 42 16.12 -4.76 -2.55
CA ALA A 42 16.83 -5.89 -3.13
C ALA A 42 15.92 -7.11 -3.17
N GLY A 43 14.82 -6.98 -3.93
CA GLY A 43 13.88 -8.04 -4.23
C GLY A 43 13.64 -8.09 -5.73
N GLY A 44 14.68 -8.41 -6.49
CA GLY A 44 14.55 -8.76 -7.90
C GLY A 44 13.97 -10.16 -8.02
N GLY A 45 12.76 -10.25 -8.56
CA GLY A 45 12.10 -11.51 -8.88
C GLY A 45 10.85 -11.23 -9.72
N GLY A 46 11.03 -11.21 -11.05
CA GLY A 46 10.00 -10.96 -12.06
C GLY A 46 8.75 -11.82 -11.84
N GLY A 47 7.55 -11.30 -12.08
CA GLY A 47 7.15 -10.68 -13.33
C GLY A 47 6.19 -11.64 -14.02
N GLY A 48 5.02 -11.83 -13.41
CA GLY A 48 4.02 -12.83 -13.80
C GLY A 48 2.64 -12.23 -14.07
N TYR A 49 2.54 -10.93 -14.34
CA TYR A 49 1.36 -10.36 -14.98
C TYR A 49 1.69 -10.29 -16.47
N GLY A 50 1.16 -11.26 -17.22
CA GLY A 50 1.22 -11.25 -18.67
C GLY A 50 0.89 -9.86 -19.18
N GLY A 51 1.88 -9.23 -19.80
CA GLY A 51 1.77 -7.96 -20.49
C GLY A 51 0.90 -8.10 -21.71
N GLY A 52 -0.39 -8.36 -21.51
CA GLY A 52 -1.40 -7.99 -22.48
C GLY A 52 -1.20 -6.51 -22.72
N GLN A 53 -0.71 -6.18 -23.91
CA GLN A 53 -0.53 -4.81 -24.35
C GLN A 53 -1.87 -4.10 -24.12
N ARG A 54 -1.95 -3.29 -23.07
CA ARG A 54 -3.19 -2.57 -22.76
C ARG A 54 -3.44 -1.68 -23.95
N GLU A 55 -4.55 -1.87 -24.63
CA GLU A 55 -4.92 -1.01 -25.74
C GLU A 55 -5.02 0.42 -25.22
N MET A 56 -4.17 1.29 -25.76
CA MET A 56 -4.12 2.70 -25.39
C MET A 56 -5.02 3.46 -26.35
N PHE A 57 -6.13 3.98 -25.83
CA PHE A 57 -7.06 4.81 -26.58
C PHE A 57 -6.57 6.26 -26.62
N THR A 58 -6.75 6.92 -27.75
CA THR A 58 -6.54 8.36 -27.90
C THR A 58 -7.80 9.12 -27.48
N ALA A 59 -7.62 10.17 -26.69
CA ALA A 59 -8.69 11.11 -26.36
C ALA A 59 -8.14 12.53 -26.24
N THR A 60 -9.03 13.52 -26.31
CA THR A 60 -8.66 14.93 -26.07
C THR A 60 -8.71 15.25 -24.57
N CYS A 61 -7.63 15.83 -24.04
CA CYS A 61 -7.57 16.24 -22.65
C CYS A 61 -8.53 17.41 -22.36
N SER A 62 -9.44 17.24 -21.41
CA SER A 62 -10.43 18.27 -21.05
C SER A 62 -9.82 19.49 -20.34
N ASN A 63 -8.57 19.42 -19.88
CA ASN A 63 -7.90 20.53 -19.18
C ASN A 63 -6.99 21.37 -20.10
N CYS A 64 -6.23 20.73 -20.98
CA CYS A 64 -5.25 21.43 -21.84
C CYS A 64 -5.47 21.24 -23.35
N GLY A 65 -6.46 20.45 -23.77
CA GLY A 65 -6.77 20.23 -25.18
C GLY A 65 -5.79 19.35 -25.96
N ARG A 66 -4.71 18.87 -25.34
CA ARG A 66 -3.72 17.97 -25.97
C ARG A 66 -4.21 16.53 -26.06
N GLU A 67 -3.58 15.74 -26.92
CA GLU A 67 -3.80 14.30 -27.01
C GLU A 67 -3.42 13.59 -25.70
N ALA A 68 -4.31 12.71 -25.23
CA ALA A 68 -4.12 11.86 -24.07
C ALA A 68 -4.19 10.39 -24.49
N ARG A 69 -3.27 9.57 -23.97
CA ARG A 69 -3.25 8.12 -24.14
C ARG A 69 -3.77 7.50 -22.85
N VAL A 70 -4.94 6.87 -22.91
CA VAL A 70 -5.61 6.29 -21.73
C VAL A 70 -5.88 4.80 -21.90
N PRO A 71 -5.80 3.99 -20.83
CA PRO A 71 -6.02 2.54 -20.91
C PRO A 71 -7.51 2.15 -20.92
N PHE A 72 -8.42 3.10 -21.12
CA PHE A 72 -9.86 2.89 -21.11
C PHE A 72 -10.50 3.65 -22.27
N GLN A 73 -11.59 3.11 -22.81
CA GLN A 73 -12.35 3.78 -23.86
C GLN A 73 -13.02 5.05 -23.31
N PRO A 74 -12.75 6.25 -23.87
CA PRO A 74 -13.41 7.47 -23.46
C PRO A 74 -14.90 7.42 -23.85
N ARG A 75 -15.80 7.45 -22.85
CA ARG A 75 -17.26 7.35 -23.06
C ARG A 75 -17.99 8.70 -23.17
N GLY A 76 -17.28 9.81 -23.07
CA GLY A 76 -17.88 11.16 -23.10
C GLY A 76 -18.56 11.59 -21.80
N ASP A 77 -18.96 10.66 -20.93
CA ASP A 77 -19.60 10.96 -19.63
C ASP A 77 -18.63 11.52 -18.57
N LYS A 78 -17.34 11.22 -18.69
CA LYS A 78 -16.28 11.66 -17.75
C LYS A 78 -15.20 12.44 -18.49
N PRO A 79 -14.65 13.51 -17.89
CA PRO A 79 -13.53 14.24 -18.46
C PRO A 79 -12.28 13.35 -18.51
N VAL A 80 -11.58 13.39 -19.64
CA VAL A 80 -10.32 12.68 -19.83
C VAL A 80 -9.17 13.63 -19.59
N TYR A 81 -8.14 13.17 -18.88
CA TYR A 81 -6.95 13.96 -18.60
C TYR A 81 -5.70 13.26 -19.13
N CYS A 82 -4.76 14.05 -19.67
CA CYS A 82 -3.41 13.55 -19.96
C CYS A 82 -2.65 13.27 -18.64
N SER A 83 -1.59 12.47 -18.72
CA SER A 83 -0.76 12.08 -17.58
C SER A 83 -0.34 13.28 -16.72
N ASP A 84 0.15 14.35 -17.35
CA ASP A 84 0.59 15.56 -16.63
C ASP A 84 -0.55 16.24 -15.83
N CYS A 85 -1.74 16.36 -16.44
CA CYS A 85 -2.89 16.99 -15.78
C CYS A 85 -3.44 16.10 -14.67
N PHE A 86 -3.43 14.79 -14.88
CA PHE A 86 -3.85 13.81 -13.89
C PHE A 86 -2.93 13.79 -12.67
N GLU A 87 -1.61 13.83 -12.87
CA GLU A 87 -0.62 13.91 -11.79
C GLU A 87 -0.77 15.18 -10.96
N LYS A 88 -0.93 16.33 -11.62
CA LYS A 88 -1.20 17.61 -10.93
C LYS A 88 -2.46 17.53 -10.07
N MET A 89 -3.55 16.95 -10.58
CA MET A 89 -4.80 16.79 -9.83
C MET A 89 -4.68 15.77 -8.69
N ARG A 90 -3.92 14.68 -8.87
CA ARG A 90 -3.71 13.68 -7.81
C ARG A 90 -2.88 14.26 -6.67
N SER A 91 -1.89 15.09 -6.99
CA SER A 91 -1.02 15.72 -5.99
C SER A 91 -1.79 16.64 -5.03
N THR A 92 -2.85 17.30 -5.50
CA THR A 92 -3.70 18.16 -4.67
C THR A 92 -4.69 17.36 -3.83
N ARG A 93 -5.14 16.19 -4.30
CA ARG A 93 -6.10 15.33 -3.58
C ARG A 93 -5.46 14.35 -2.59
N SER A 94 -4.16 14.07 -2.71
CA SER A 94 -3.42 13.13 -1.84
C SER A 94 -2.93 13.74 -0.52
N ARG A 95 -3.37 14.96 -0.18
CA ARG A 95 -2.87 15.77 0.95
C ARG A 95 -3.69 15.63 2.24
N TYR A 96 -4.60 14.67 2.33
CA TYR A 96 -5.41 14.41 3.52
C TYR A 96 -5.35 12.94 3.91
#